data_AF-A0A948Q548-F1
#
_entry.id   AF-A0A948Q548-F1
#
_cell.length_a   1.000
_cell.length_b   1.000
_cell.length_c   1.000
_cell.angle_alpha   90.00
_cell.angle_beta   90.00
_cell.angle_gamma   90.00
#
_symmetry.space_group_name_H-M   'P 1'
#
loop_
_entity.id
_entity.type
_entity.pdbx_description
1 polymer ?
#
loop_
_entity_poly.entity_id
_entity_poly.type
_entity_poly.pdbx_seq_one_letter_code
_entity_poly.pdbx_strand_id
1 'polypeptide(L)'
;MDFLFDLWLPIVVSAVLVFITSSIFHMALPIHKSDYRKVGDEAAFLAAMRAAGVGPGHYMFPMCSSMKDMNSPEMAEKYRQGPVGFMTILPSAPVALGKSPGHVSVWH
;
A
#
# COMPACT_ATOMS: atom_id res chain seq x y z
N MET A 1 22.10 40.94 7.28
CA MET A 1 21.32 39.85 6.62
C MET A 1 22.27 38.76 6.11
N ASP A 2 23.54 38.82 6.49
CA ASP A 2 24.65 38.10 5.85
C ASP A 2 24.78 36.67 6.35
N PHE A 3 24.34 36.42 7.60
CA PHE A 3 24.26 35.09 8.21
C PHE A 3 23.49 34.06 7.35
N LEU A 4 22.40 34.47 6.69
CA LEU A 4 21.62 33.57 5.83
C LEU A 4 22.38 33.19 4.55
N PHE A 5 23.19 34.10 4.01
CA PHE A 5 24.01 33.86 2.82
C PHE A 5 25.23 32.99 3.14
N ASP A 6 25.84 33.19 4.32
CA ASP A 6 26.97 32.36 4.78
C ASP A 6 26.56 30.88 5.01
N LEU A 7 25.30 30.65 5.40
CA LEU A 7 24.74 29.32 5.61
C LEU A 7 24.13 28.70 4.35
N TRP A 8 23.95 29.45 3.28
CA TRP A 8 23.29 28.94 2.08
C TRP A 8 24.06 27.79 1.42
N LEU A 9 25.39 27.95 1.30
CA LEU A 9 26.26 26.91 0.74
C LEU A 9 26.20 25.61 1.54
N PRO A 10 26.40 25.60 2.89
CA PRO A 10 26.29 24.36 3.66
C PRO A 10 24.87 23.76 3.66
N ILE A 11 23.81 24.58 3.59
CA ILE A 11 22.43 24.08 3.46
C ILE A 11 22.23 23.32 2.16
N VAL A 12 22.61 23.91 1.01
CA VAL A 12 22.44 23.28 -0.31
C VAL A 12 23.28 22.01 -0.41
N VAL A 13 24.53 22.05 0.05
CA VAL A 13 25.42 20.87 0.05
C VAL A 13 24.81 19.76 0.92
N SER A 14 24.34 20.07 2.12
CA SER A 14 23.69 19.09 3.00
C SER A 14 22.43 18.50 2.37
N ALA A 15 21.59 19.34 1.75
CA ALA A 15 20.37 18.91 1.08
C ALA A 15 20.66 17.95 -0.08
N VAL A 16 21.65 18.25 -0.92
CA VAL A 16 22.06 17.39 -2.03
C VAL A 16 22.62 16.06 -1.52
N LEU A 17 23.45 16.07 -0.48
CA LEU A 17 23.99 14.85 0.11
C LEU A 17 22.91 13.95 0.72
N VAL A 18 21.96 14.51 1.47
CA VAL A 18 20.82 13.77 2.02
C VAL A 18 19.94 13.22 0.91
N PHE A 19 19.69 14.00 -0.14
CA PHE A 19 18.90 13.55 -1.30
C PHE A 19 19.55 12.37 -2.03
N ILE A 20 20.86 12.44 -2.31
CA ILE A 20 21.60 11.34 -2.95
C ILE A 20 21.59 10.10 -2.05
N THR A 21 21.90 10.27 -0.77
CA THR A 21 21.93 9.18 0.21
C THR A 21 20.57 8.50 0.33
N SER A 22 19.49 9.30 0.44
CA SER A 22 18.11 8.81 0.46
C SER A 22 17.74 8.08 -0.83
N SER A 23 18.14 8.61 -1.99
CA SER A 23 17.89 7.98 -3.29
C SER A 23 18.59 6.63 -3.41
N ILE A 24 19.85 6.53 -2.97
CA ILE A 24 20.59 5.26 -2.92
C ILE A 24 19.90 4.28 -1.99
N PHE A 25 19.49 4.69 -0.79
CA PHE A 25 18.79 3.80 0.13
C PHE A 25 17.44 3.32 -0.41
N HIS A 26 16.67 4.19 -1.08
CA HIS A 26 15.41 3.82 -1.71
C HIS A 26 15.56 2.88 -2.91
N MET A 27 16.67 2.99 -3.66
CA MET A 27 16.89 2.17 -4.86
C MET A 27 17.68 0.88 -4.60
N ALA A 28 18.67 0.93 -3.72
CA ALA A 28 19.66 -0.14 -3.56
C ALA A 28 19.29 -1.13 -2.46
N LEU A 29 18.53 -0.72 -1.45
CA LEU A 29 18.14 -1.63 -0.38
C LEU A 29 16.82 -2.34 -0.72
N PRO A 30 16.78 -3.69 -0.71
CA PRO A 30 15.57 -4.46 -0.99
C PRO A 30 14.60 -4.46 0.22
N ILE A 31 14.47 -3.33 0.93
CA ILE A 31 13.74 -3.21 2.21
C ILE A 31 12.29 -3.69 2.04
N HIS A 32 11.67 -3.42 0.89
CA HIS A 32 10.28 -3.77 0.62
C HIS A 32 10.08 -5.12 -0.08
N LYS A 33 11.16 -5.89 -0.34
CA LYS A 33 11.04 -7.17 -1.05
C LYS A 33 10.25 -8.21 -0.24
N SER A 34 10.31 -8.13 1.08
CA SER A 34 9.55 -9.00 2.00
C SER A 34 8.11 -8.55 2.23
N ASP A 35 7.75 -7.32 1.85
CA ASP A 35 6.43 -6.75 2.13
C ASP A 35 5.34 -7.40 1.28
N TYR A 36 5.74 -7.96 0.14
CA TYR A 36 4.86 -8.69 -0.76
C TYR A 36 5.18 -10.17 -0.71
N ARG A 37 4.19 -10.96 -0.31
CA ARG A 37 4.28 -12.42 -0.37
C ARG A 37 3.35 -12.92 -1.46
N LYS A 38 3.86 -13.85 -2.26
CA LYS A 38 3.04 -14.56 -3.23
C LYS A 38 2.02 -15.42 -2.47
N VAL A 39 0.74 -15.29 -2.82
CA VAL A 39 -0.33 -16.15 -2.30
C VAL A 39 -0.11 -17.58 -2.79
N GLY A 40 -0.30 -18.55 -1.89
CA GLY A 40 -0.29 -19.97 -2.25
C GLY A 40 -1.47 -20.30 -3.16
N ASP A 41 -1.23 -21.12 -4.18
CA ASP A 41 -2.22 -21.42 -5.24
C ASP A 41 -2.91 -20.16 -5.81
N GLU A 42 -2.07 -19.26 -6.34
CA GLU A 42 -2.49 -18.00 -6.94
C GLU A 42 -3.58 -18.17 -8.02
N ALA A 43 -3.53 -19.27 -8.79
CA ALA A 43 -4.52 -19.53 -9.84
C ALA A 43 -5.92 -19.75 -9.25
N ALA A 44 -6.05 -20.61 -8.23
CA ALA A 44 -7.31 -20.86 -7.56
C ALA A 44 -7.81 -19.61 -6.81
N PHE A 45 -6.91 -18.88 -6.15
CA PHE A 45 -7.24 -17.65 -5.43
C PHE A 45 -7.83 -16.59 -6.38
N LEU A 46 -7.15 -16.31 -7.49
CA LEU A 46 -7.63 -15.33 -8.48
C LEU A 46 -8.93 -15.79 -9.16
N ALA A 47 -9.12 -17.09 -9.37
CA ALA A 47 -10.39 -17.62 -9.90
C ALA A 47 -11.55 -17.39 -8.93
N ALA A 48 -11.36 -17.67 -7.64
CA ALA A 48 -12.37 -17.45 -6.60
C ALA A 48 -12.74 -15.95 -6.47
N MET A 49 -11.76 -15.05 -6.50
CA MET A 49 -12.03 -13.61 -6.48
C MET A 49 -12.84 -13.13 -7.68
N ARG A 50 -12.54 -13.62 -8.88
CA ARG A 50 -13.31 -13.30 -10.09
C ARG A 50 -14.75 -13.83 -9.99
N ALA A 51 -14.91 -15.07 -9.50
CA ALA A 51 -16.23 -15.66 -9.31
C ALA A 51 -17.07 -14.91 -8.25
N ALA A 52 -16.42 -14.39 -7.22
CA ALA A 52 -17.04 -13.53 -6.20
C ALA A 52 -17.31 -12.09 -6.69
N GLY A 53 -16.94 -11.75 -7.93
CA GLY A 53 -17.17 -10.41 -8.50
C GLY A 53 -16.34 -9.30 -7.85
N VAL A 54 -15.17 -9.64 -7.29
CA VAL A 54 -14.28 -8.64 -6.66
C VAL A 54 -13.72 -7.70 -7.75
N GLY A 55 -14.09 -6.42 -7.66
CA GLY A 55 -13.66 -5.36 -8.58
C GLY A 55 -12.64 -4.40 -7.96
N PRO A 56 -12.22 -3.36 -8.70
CA PRO A 56 -11.32 -2.34 -8.17
C PRO A 56 -11.92 -1.60 -6.96
N GLY A 57 -11.13 -1.41 -5.90
CA GLY A 57 -11.61 -0.77 -4.67
C GLY A 57 -10.82 -1.19 -3.42
N HIS A 58 -11.30 -0.74 -2.25
CA HIS A 58 -10.74 -1.08 -0.95
C HIS A 58 -11.69 -2.01 -0.19
N TYR A 59 -11.16 -3.10 0.31
CA TYR A 59 -11.89 -4.13 1.04
C TYR A 59 -11.27 -4.29 2.42
N MET A 60 -12.13 -4.49 3.41
CA MET A 60 -11.78 -4.99 4.74
C MET A 60 -12.45 -6.35 4.90
N PHE A 61 -11.78 -7.30 5.54
CA PHE A 61 -12.41 -8.57 5.89
C PHE A 61 -11.86 -9.09 7.23
N PRO A 62 -12.71 -9.70 8.07
CA PRO A 62 -14.17 -9.66 8.01
C PRO A 62 -14.70 -8.21 8.16
N MET A 63 -15.73 -7.83 7.40
CA MET A 63 -16.38 -6.52 7.49
C MET A 63 -17.77 -6.66 8.10
N CYS A 64 -18.10 -5.80 9.06
CA CYS A 64 -19.44 -5.77 9.66
C CYS A 64 -20.44 -5.06 8.73
N SER A 65 -21.67 -5.57 8.63
CA SER A 65 -22.74 -4.92 7.89
C SER A 65 -23.26 -3.66 8.60
N SER A 66 -23.12 -3.59 9.93
CA SER A 66 -23.47 -2.42 10.73
C SER A 66 -22.55 -2.27 11.95
N MET A 67 -22.48 -1.06 12.50
CA MET A 67 -21.72 -0.78 13.73
C MET A 67 -22.20 -1.59 14.94
N LYS A 68 -23.47 -2.03 14.93
CA LYS A 68 -24.04 -2.84 16.03
C LYS A 68 -23.47 -4.24 16.06
N ASP A 69 -23.05 -4.77 14.91
CA ASP A 69 -22.59 -6.14 14.77
C ASP A 69 -21.10 -6.30 15.13
N MET A 70 -20.38 -5.19 15.27
CA MET A 70 -18.93 -5.16 15.53
C MET A 70 -18.52 -5.87 16.82
N ASN A 71 -19.37 -5.81 17.86
CA ASN A 71 -19.13 -6.48 19.15
C ASN A 71 -19.89 -7.81 19.27
N SER A 72 -20.45 -8.32 18.17
CA SER A 72 -21.19 -9.58 18.20
C SER A 72 -20.22 -10.77 18.39
N PRO A 73 -20.65 -11.83 19.11
CA PRO A 73 -19.85 -13.06 19.21
C PRO A 73 -19.55 -13.69 17.84
N GLU A 74 -20.46 -13.54 16.88
CA GLU A 74 -20.26 -14.04 15.51
C GLU A 74 -19.11 -13.32 14.79
N MET A 75 -19.05 -11.99 14.90
CA MET A 75 -17.91 -11.24 14.34
C MET A 75 -16.62 -11.61 15.04
N ALA A 76 -16.62 -11.73 16.37
CA ALA A 76 -15.45 -12.16 17.13
C ALA A 76 -14.92 -13.53 16.65
N GLU A 77 -15.83 -14.48 16.36
CA GLU A 77 -15.45 -15.79 15.82
C GLU A 77 -14.89 -15.70 14.40
N LYS A 78 -15.43 -14.83 13.53
CA LYS A 78 -14.86 -14.59 12.19
C LYS A 78 -13.44 -14.04 12.26
N TYR A 79 -13.17 -13.11 13.18
CA TYR A 79 -11.81 -12.61 13.42
C TYR A 79 -10.88 -13.69 13.97
N ARG A 80 -11.38 -14.60 14.82
CA ARG A 80 -10.62 -15.73 15.35
C ARG A 80 -10.26 -16.76 14.27
N GLN A 81 -11.19 -17.03 13.35
CA GLN A 81 -10.97 -17.95 12.22
C GLN A 81 -10.02 -17.36 11.17
N GLY A 82 -10.13 -16.04 10.95
CA GLY A 82 -9.38 -15.34 9.92
C GLY A 82 -9.73 -15.79 8.50
N PRO A 83 -9.01 -15.30 7.48
CA PRO A 83 -7.98 -14.26 7.57
C PRO A 83 -8.59 -12.89 7.93
N VAL A 84 -7.76 -12.01 8.50
CA VAL A 84 -8.14 -10.63 8.86
C VAL A 84 -7.22 -9.68 8.12
N GLY A 85 -7.79 -8.71 7.40
CA GLY A 85 -6.96 -7.74 6.72
C GLY A 85 -7.70 -6.73 5.87
N PHE A 86 -6.89 -6.01 5.11
CA PHE A 86 -7.30 -5.02 4.13
C PHE A 86 -6.74 -5.42 2.78
N MET A 87 -7.48 -5.13 1.73
CA MET A 87 -7.07 -5.42 0.37
C MET A 87 -7.46 -4.28 -0.56
N THR A 88 -6.49 -3.82 -1.34
CA THR A 88 -6.71 -2.84 -2.40
C THR A 88 -6.62 -3.56 -3.74
N ILE A 89 -7.69 -3.47 -4.53
CA ILE A 89 -7.77 -4.06 -5.85
C ILE A 89 -7.61 -2.96 -6.89
N LEU A 90 -6.63 -3.15 -7.77
CA LEU A 90 -6.36 -2.23 -8.87
C LEU A 90 -7.20 -2.59 -10.10
N PRO A 91 -7.44 -1.63 -11.01
CA PRO A 91 -8.02 -1.93 -12.32
C PRO A 91 -7.24 -3.02 -13.06
N SER A 92 -7.97 -3.90 -13.75
CA SER A 92 -7.37 -4.93 -14.60
C SER A 92 -6.71 -4.28 -15.81
N ALA A 93 -5.40 -4.02 -15.72
CA ALA A 93 -4.61 -3.45 -16.80
C ALA A 93 -3.18 -4.01 -16.77
N PRO A 94 -2.53 -4.17 -17.94
CA PRO A 94 -1.08 -4.39 -17.98
C PRO A 94 -0.36 -3.26 -17.24
N VAL A 95 0.66 -3.60 -16.44
CA VAL A 95 1.51 -2.61 -15.78
C VAL A 95 2.24 -1.81 -16.86
N ALA A 96 1.75 -0.61 -17.18
CA ALA A 96 2.41 0.31 -18.09
C ALA A 96 3.45 1.11 -17.32
N LEU A 97 4.73 0.90 -17.63
CA LEU A 97 5.82 1.68 -17.06
C LEU A 97 5.58 3.17 -17.34
N GLY A 98 5.40 3.99 -16.29
CA GLY A 98 5.17 5.44 -16.41
C GLY A 98 3.73 5.91 -16.14
N LYS A 99 2.76 5.00 -15.98
CA LYS A 99 1.47 5.33 -15.36
C LYS A 99 1.51 4.78 -13.95
N SER A 100 1.36 5.64 -12.94
CA SER A 100 1.30 5.18 -11.55
C SER A 100 0.21 4.11 -11.44
N PRO A 101 0.53 2.88 -10.98
CA PRO A 101 -0.48 1.90 -10.67
C PRO A 101 -1.22 2.40 -9.43
N GLY A 102 -2.28 3.18 -9.66
CA GLY A 102 -2.97 3.95 -8.63
C GLY A 102 -2.72 5.44 -8.76
N HIS A 103 -3.27 6.08 -9.80
CA HIS A 103 -3.64 7.49 -9.65
C HIS A 103 -4.70 7.53 -8.55
N VAL A 104 -4.28 7.96 -7.37
CA VAL A 104 -5.13 8.15 -6.18
C VAL A 104 -5.97 9.39 -6.46
N SER A 105 -7.08 9.25 -7.19
CA SER A 105 -8.15 10.24 -7.18
C SER A 105 -8.96 10.03 -5.90
N VAL A 106 -8.34 10.29 -4.75
CA VAL A 106 -9.00 10.38 -3.44
C VAL A 106 -8.55 11.70 -2.82
N TRP A 107 -8.98 12.80 -3.44
CA TRP A 107 -9.18 14.12 -2.85
C TRP A 107 -10.14 14.89 -3.77
N HIS A 108 -11.44 14.75 -3.50
CA HIS A 108 -12.48 15.75 -3.77
C HIS A 108 -13.59 15.54 -2.73
#